data_AF-A0A974NBY0-F1
#
_entry.id   AF-A0A974NBY0-F1
#
_cell.length_a   1.000
_cell.length_b   1.000
_cell.length_c   1.000
_cell.angle_alpha   90.00
_cell.angle_beta   90.00
_cell.angle_gamma   90.00
#
_symmetry.space_group_name_H-M   'P 1'
#
loop_
_entity.id
_entity.type
_entity.pdbx_description
1 polymer ?
#
loop_
_entity_poly.entity_id
_entity_poly.type
_entity_poly.pdbx_seq_one_letter_code
_entity_poly.pdbx_strand_id
1 'polypeptide(L)'
;MVSGLPWGDEWVEQKIREGLLEEGLWAPVGVGRPVPEEYFERFGGVLPSSVLYVWRRLGFVGLGGGRFWVTDPLEWAPAVEAWLEGVVLPFPDQVWWCLGRTALGQMCLWGEVSGPALRVDPLDGTLNPNADNAGKMADPVMRERMGCLLFTSPWEDFDVDEVSGRPLVDVALGRLGPLEADQVLGFVPPLAVTGRQEAGLLGVQEAVPYLVVLAQTVERRLGVDYSAQIGAVIERFDLGRPLTPDDEGAEPDGEGAGW
;
A
#
# COMPACT_ATOMS: atom_id res chain seq x y z
N MET A 1 5.32 -28.99 6.31
CA MET A 1 6.55 -28.73 5.53
C MET A 1 6.16 -28.16 4.16
N VAL A 2 5.77 -26.88 4.12
CA VAL A 2 5.51 -26.11 2.88
C VAL A 2 6.40 -24.86 2.90
N SER A 3 7.68 -25.05 3.19
CA SER A 3 8.68 -23.98 3.30
C SER A 3 9.65 -23.95 2.11
N GLY A 4 9.35 -24.72 1.05
CA GLY A 4 10.24 -24.91 -0.11
C GLY A 4 9.60 -24.66 -1.49
N LEU A 5 8.36 -24.16 -1.57
CA LEU A 5 7.79 -23.71 -2.85
C LEU A 5 8.12 -22.22 -3.04
N PRO A 6 8.79 -21.81 -4.14
CA PRO A 6 9.30 -20.44 -4.29
C PRO A 6 8.14 -19.43 -4.36
N TRP A 7 7.14 -19.74 -5.16
CA TRP A 7 5.84 -19.08 -5.32
C TRP A 7 4.98 -19.99 -6.22
N GLY A 8 3.67 -19.77 -6.34
CA GLY A 8 2.77 -20.53 -7.22
C GLY A 8 1.31 -20.35 -6.81
N ASP A 9 0.38 -20.79 -7.65
CA ASP A 9 -1.08 -20.59 -7.46
C ASP A 9 -1.57 -21.02 -6.07
N GLU A 10 -1.13 -22.17 -5.57
CA GLU A 10 -1.49 -22.67 -4.23
C GLU A 10 -0.98 -21.74 -3.12
N TRP A 11 0.23 -21.21 -3.27
CA TRP A 11 0.80 -20.25 -2.31
C TRP A 11 0.06 -18.91 -2.35
N VAL A 12 -0.30 -18.42 -3.55
CA VAL A 12 -1.09 -17.19 -3.69
C VAL A 12 -2.48 -17.37 -3.08
N GLU A 13 -3.16 -18.49 -3.33
CA GLU A 13 -4.45 -18.80 -2.71
C GLU A 13 -4.37 -18.91 -1.19
N GLN A 14 -3.29 -19.51 -0.67
CA GLN A 14 -3.05 -19.53 0.76
C GLN A 14 -2.92 -18.11 1.32
N LYS A 15 -2.16 -17.22 0.65
CA LYS A 15 -1.99 -15.83 1.08
C LYS A 15 -3.28 -15.01 0.99
N ILE A 16 -4.10 -15.23 -0.03
CA ILE A 16 -5.43 -14.63 -0.13
C ILE A 16 -6.30 -15.08 1.06
N ARG A 17 -6.29 -16.37 1.38
CA ARG A 17 -7.08 -16.91 2.49
C ARG A 17 -6.64 -16.34 3.84
N GLU A 18 -5.35 -16.45 4.15
CA GLU A 18 -4.77 -15.97 5.41
C GLU A 18 -4.95 -14.45 5.55
N GLY A 19 -4.56 -13.69 4.52
CA GLY A 19 -4.51 -12.23 4.59
C GLY A 19 -5.87 -11.54 4.50
N LEU A 20 -6.84 -12.14 3.79
CA LEU A 20 -8.11 -11.47 3.46
C LEU A 20 -9.35 -12.16 4.06
N LEU A 21 -9.35 -13.48 4.21
CA LEU A 21 -10.58 -14.23 4.50
C LEU A 21 -10.69 -14.74 5.93
N GLU A 22 -9.59 -15.17 6.55
CA GLU A 22 -9.62 -15.82 7.87
C GLU A 22 -9.79 -14.83 9.04
N GLU A 23 -9.15 -13.65 8.97
CA GLU A 23 -9.27 -12.63 10.02
C GLU A 23 -10.43 -11.65 9.80
N GLY A 24 -11.03 -11.66 8.61
CA GLY A 24 -12.20 -10.84 8.23
C GLY A 24 -11.97 -9.34 8.12
N LEU A 25 -10.88 -8.79 8.69
CA LEU A 25 -10.54 -7.37 8.65
C LEU A 25 -10.41 -6.85 7.21
N TRP A 26 -9.86 -7.67 6.32
CA TRP A 26 -9.57 -7.32 4.93
C TRP A 26 -10.45 -8.07 3.92
N ALA A 27 -11.61 -8.56 4.35
CA ALA A 27 -12.53 -9.25 3.47
C ALA A 27 -12.89 -8.36 2.26
N PRO A 28 -12.97 -8.93 1.04
CA PRO A 28 -13.44 -8.20 -0.12
C PRO A 28 -14.84 -7.63 0.12
N VAL A 29 -15.02 -6.35 -0.16
CA VAL A 29 -16.35 -5.76 -0.20
C VAL A 29 -17.01 -6.16 -1.52
N GLY A 30 -18.33 -6.37 -1.52
CA GLY A 30 -19.10 -6.72 -2.73
C GLY A 30 -19.16 -5.62 -3.80
N VAL A 31 -18.24 -4.66 -3.73
CA VAL A 31 -18.10 -3.49 -4.61
C VAL A 31 -16.79 -3.66 -5.36
N GLY A 32 -16.90 -4.05 -6.62
CA GLY A 32 -15.78 -4.33 -7.50
C GLY A 32 -16.25 -4.86 -8.85
N ARG A 33 -15.31 -5.00 -9.79
CA ARG A 33 -15.56 -5.57 -11.12
C ARG A 33 -14.53 -6.61 -11.50
N PRO A 34 -14.90 -7.65 -12.27
CA PRO A 34 -13.93 -8.56 -12.83
C PRO A 34 -12.96 -7.81 -13.75
N VAL A 35 -11.71 -8.27 -13.78
CA VAL A 35 -10.70 -7.72 -14.69
C VAL A 35 -11.00 -8.18 -16.13
N PRO A 36 -11.02 -7.27 -17.14
CA PRO A 36 -11.25 -7.65 -18.53
C PRO A 36 -10.15 -8.58 -19.07
N GLU A 37 -10.51 -9.53 -19.95
CA GLU A 37 -9.55 -10.56 -20.39
C GLU A 37 -8.32 -9.98 -21.12
N GLU A 38 -8.52 -8.89 -21.88
CA GLU A 38 -7.46 -8.16 -22.58
C GLU A 38 -6.35 -7.63 -21.65
N TYR A 39 -6.64 -7.47 -20.35
CA TYR A 39 -5.63 -7.02 -19.38
C TYR A 39 -4.61 -8.13 -19.11
N PHE A 40 -5.00 -9.41 -19.15
CA PHE A 40 -4.06 -10.50 -18.93
C PHE A 40 -3.08 -10.64 -20.11
N GLU A 41 -3.51 -10.31 -21.33
CA GLU A 41 -2.62 -10.21 -22.49
C GLU A 41 -1.72 -8.98 -22.39
N ARG A 42 -2.30 -7.81 -22.05
CA ARG A 42 -1.57 -6.55 -21.97
C ARG A 42 -0.49 -6.54 -20.89
N PHE A 43 -0.82 -7.05 -19.71
CA PHE A 43 0.08 -7.05 -18.55
C PHE A 43 0.84 -8.36 -18.37
N GLY A 44 0.59 -9.36 -19.21
CA GLY A 44 1.35 -10.60 -19.26
C GLY A 44 2.84 -10.33 -19.54
N GLY A 45 3.70 -10.76 -18.62
CA GLY A 45 5.16 -10.51 -18.71
C GLY A 45 5.60 -9.10 -18.31
N VAL A 46 4.67 -8.15 -18.15
CA VAL A 46 4.91 -6.81 -17.60
C VAL A 46 4.83 -6.85 -16.08
N LEU A 47 3.69 -7.31 -15.56
CA LEU A 47 3.47 -7.52 -14.13
C LEU A 47 3.80 -8.96 -13.73
N PRO A 48 4.11 -9.23 -12.45
CA PRO A 48 4.26 -10.58 -11.95
C PRO A 48 2.99 -11.41 -12.18
N SER A 49 3.17 -12.71 -12.39
CA SER A 49 2.07 -13.66 -12.61
C SER A 49 1.12 -13.69 -11.40
N SER A 50 1.65 -13.50 -10.19
CA SER A 50 0.88 -13.41 -8.95
C SER A 50 -0.07 -12.22 -8.92
N VAL A 51 0.27 -11.09 -9.54
CA VAL A 51 -0.64 -9.94 -9.66
C VAL A 51 -1.83 -10.33 -10.53
N LEU A 52 -1.57 -10.94 -11.68
CA LEU A 52 -2.60 -11.41 -12.60
C LEU A 52 -3.46 -12.50 -11.96
N TYR A 53 -2.87 -13.36 -11.13
CA TYR A 53 -3.61 -14.36 -10.36
C TYR A 53 -4.60 -13.70 -9.40
N VAL A 54 -4.15 -12.74 -8.59
CA VAL A 54 -5.03 -12.01 -7.65
C VAL A 54 -6.12 -11.26 -8.41
N TRP A 55 -5.80 -10.60 -9.52
CA TRP A 55 -6.77 -9.94 -10.38
C TRP A 55 -7.84 -10.89 -10.92
N ARG A 56 -7.46 -12.08 -11.39
CA ARG A 56 -8.41 -13.10 -11.83
C ARG A 56 -9.27 -13.62 -10.69
N ARG A 57 -8.70 -13.70 -9.49
CA ARG A 57 -9.34 -14.26 -8.31
C ARG A 57 -10.31 -13.31 -7.60
N LEU A 58 -9.99 -12.01 -7.57
CA LEU A 58 -10.68 -10.99 -6.77
C LEU A 58 -11.32 -9.89 -7.63
N GLY A 59 -10.76 -9.60 -8.80
CA GLY A 59 -11.14 -8.42 -9.60
C GLY A 59 -10.47 -7.12 -9.12
N PHE A 60 -10.90 -6.00 -9.69
CA PHE A 60 -10.67 -4.68 -9.12
C PHE A 60 -11.74 -4.44 -8.05
N VAL A 61 -11.33 -4.50 -6.78
CA VAL A 61 -12.24 -4.64 -5.65
C VAL A 61 -11.74 -3.89 -4.43
N GLY A 62 -12.66 -3.42 -3.60
CA GLY A 62 -12.33 -2.87 -2.29
C GLY A 62 -12.15 -3.98 -1.26
N LEU A 63 -11.28 -3.76 -0.29
CA LEU A 63 -11.00 -4.65 0.84
C LEU A 63 -11.25 -3.89 2.15
N GLY A 64 -11.64 -4.63 3.19
CA GLY A 64 -11.73 -4.11 4.56
C GLY A 64 -12.65 -2.90 4.71
N GLY A 65 -13.85 -2.98 4.13
CA GLY A 65 -14.82 -1.87 4.17
C GLY A 65 -14.46 -0.69 3.28
N GLY A 66 -13.60 -0.87 2.28
CA GLY A 66 -13.15 0.18 1.37
C GLY A 66 -11.93 0.96 1.87
N ARG A 67 -11.24 0.46 2.92
CA ARG A 67 -9.97 1.01 3.43
C ARG A 67 -8.81 0.83 2.45
N PHE A 68 -8.87 -0.24 1.67
CA PHE A 68 -7.89 -0.56 0.64
C PHE A 68 -8.58 -1.01 -0.65
N TRP A 69 -7.95 -0.79 -1.80
CA TRP A 69 -8.51 -1.12 -3.10
C TRP A 69 -7.46 -1.73 -4.02
N VAL A 70 -7.85 -2.79 -4.72
CA VAL A 70 -7.19 -3.31 -5.92
C VAL A 70 -7.66 -2.47 -7.10
N THR A 71 -6.76 -1.72 -7.74
CA THR A 71 -7.13 -0.69 -8.73
C THR A 71 -6.95 -1.14 -10.16
N ASP A 72 -7.75 -0.56 -11.06
CA ASP A 72 -7.51 -0.60 -12.49
C ASP A 72 -6.35 0.36 -12.84
N PRO A 73 -5.18 -0.14 -13.26
CA PRO A 73 -4.02 0.73 -13.52
C PRO A 73 -4.20 1.65 -14.72
N LEU A 74 -5.11 1.35 -15.65
CA LEU A 74 -5.39 2.21 -16.80
C LEU A 74 -6.32 3.35 -16.42
N GLU A 75 -7.31 3.08 -15.57
CA GLU A 75 -8.21 4.10 -15.05
C GLU A 75 -7.47 5.11 -14.17
N TRP A 76 -6.49 4.63 -13.39
CA TRP A 76 -5.69 5.46 -12.48
C TRP A 76 -4.49 6.15 -13.14
N ALA A 77 -4.19 5.84 -14.41
CA ALA A 77 -3.04 6.42 -15.12
C ALA A 77 -2.99 7.95 -15.10
N PRO A 78 -4.11 8.70 -15.31
CA PRO A 78 -4.05 10.17 -15.27
C PRO A 78 -3.64 10.74 -13.90
N ALA A 79 -4.04 10.09 -12.80
CA ALA A 79 -3.62 10.49 -11.46
C ALA A 79 -2.12 10.20 -11.26
N VAL A 80 -1.64 9.03 -11.70
CA VAL A 80 -0.21 8.67 -11.66
C VAL A 80 0.61 9.69 -12.44
N GLU A 81 0.23 9.99 -13.68
CA GLU A 81 0.90 10.96 -14.55
C GLU A 81 0.99 12.34 -13.88
N ALA A 82 -0.12 12.84 -13.34
CA ALA A 82 -0.16 14.14 -12.67
C ALA A 82 0.76 14.18 -11.44
N TRP A 83 0.80 13.11 -10.64
CA TRP A 83 1.65 13.07 -9.45
C TRP A 83 3.14 12.94 -9.78
N LEU A 84 3.51 12.27 -10.87
CA LEU A 84 4.91 12.09 -11.28
C LEU A 84 5.45 13.18 -12.20
N GLU A 85 4.59 14.02 -12.79
CA GLU A 85 5.00 15.06 -13.73
C GLU A 85 6.04 16.01 -13.13
N GLY A 86 7.22 16.09 -13.78
CA GLY A 86 8.31 16.96 -13.37
C GLY A 86 9.10 16.50 -12.14
N VAL A 87 8.79 15.32 -11.59
CA VAL A 87 9.52 14.74 -10.45
C VAL A 87 10.67 13.87 -10.96
N VAL A 88 11.88 14.09 -10.44
CA VAL A 88 13.02 13.20 -10.68
C VAL A 88 12.99 12.09 -9.64
N LEU A 89 12.67 10.87 -10.07
CA LEU A 89 12.64 9.69 -9.21
C LEU A 89 14.02 9.01 -9.15
N PRO A 90 14.37 8.37 -8.02
CA PRO A 90 15.63 7.64 -7.87
C PRO A 90 15.58 6.23 -8.49
N PHE A 91 14.92 6.09 -9.65
CA PHE A 91 14.75 4.84 -10.38
C PHE A 91 15.00 5.06 -11.87
N PRO A 92 15.31 4.00 -12.65
CA PRO A 92 15.35 4.11 -14.10
C PRO A 92 14.03 4.63 -14.68
N ASP A 93 14.10 5.30 -15.82
CA ASP A 93 12.91 5.66 -16.61
C ASP A 93 12.09 4.40 -16.92
N GLN A 94 10.81 4.43 -16.55
CA GLN A 94 9.90 3.30 -16.65
C GLN A 94 8.44 3.77 -16.58
N VAL A 95 7.53 2.87 -16.93
CA VAL A 95 6.09 3.08 -16.72
C VAL A 95 5.73 2.70 -15.29
N TRP A 96 4.82 3.49 -14.68
CA TRP A 96 4.32 3.30 -13.33
C TRP A 96 2.83 3.00 -13.36
N TRP A 97 2.41 1.99 -12.60
CA TRP A 97 1.03 1.53 -12.52
C TRP A 97 0.53 1.62 -11.08
N CYS A 98 -0.58 2.32 -10.83
CA CYS A 98 -1.26 2.24 -9.53
C CYS A 98 -1.95 0.88 -9.43
N LEU A 99 -1.43 -0.02 -8.59
CA LEU A 99 -2.01 -1.34 -8.39
C LEU A 99 -2.89 -1.42 -7.14
N GLY A 100 -2.64 -0.56 -6.17
CA GLY A 100 -3.54 -0.44 -5.04
C GLY A 100 -3.49 0.92 -4.37
N ARG A 101 -4.56 1.25 -3.66
CA ARG A 101 -4.71 2.53 -2.98
C ARG A 101 -5.56 2.45 -1.72
N THR A 102 -5.44 3.45 -0.85
CA THR A 102 -6.21 3.55 0.39
C THR A 102 -7.49 4.37 0.22
N ALA A 103 -8.26 4.53 1.29
CA ALA A 103 -9.49 5.33 1.31
C ALA A 103 -9.21 6.82 1.12
N LEU A 104 -8.10 7.34 1.66
CA LEU A 104 -7.65 8.74 1.46
C LEU A 104 -6.88 8.95 0.15
N GLY A 105 -6.66 7.89 -0.63
CA GLY A 105 -6.06 7.97 -1.95
C GLY A 105 -4.55 7.79 -1.99
N GLN A 106 -3.91 7.32 -0.91
CA GLN A 106 -2.49 6.95 -0.96
C GLN A 106 -2.29 5.83 -1.98
N MET A 107 -1.50 6.07 -3.02
CA MET A 107 -1.29 5.16 -4.13
C MET A 107 -0.01 4.34 -3.94
N CYS A 108 -0.06 3.04 -4.21
CA CYS A 108 1.12 2.20 -4.37
C CYS A 108 1.37 1.97 -5.84
N LEU A 109 2.51 2.49 -6.30
CA LEU A 109 2.90 2.46 -7.69
C LEU A 109 3.90 1.32 -7.92
N TRP A 110 3.54 0.50 -8.90
CA TRP A 110 4.39 -0.54 -9.44
C TRP A 110 5.13 -0.03 -10.68
N GLY A 111 6.44 0.10 -10.59
CA GLY A 111 7.30 0.35 -11.74
C GLY A 111 7.61 -0.96 -12.45
N GLU A 112 7.58 -0.99 -13.79
CA GLU A 112 7.84 -2.21 -14.57
C GLU A 112 9.22 -2.84 -14.28
N VAL A 113 10.19 -1.99 -13.92
CA VAL A 113 11.55 -2.37 -13.54
C VAL A 113 11.69 -2.48 -12.02
N SER A 114 11.20 -1.49 -11.27
CA SER A 114 11.45 -1.36 -9.83
C SER A 114 10.39 -2.01 -8.93
N GLY A 115 9.33 -2.58 -9.46
CA GLY A 115 8.30 -3.23 -8.65
C GLY A 115 7.51 -2.23 -7.80
N PRO A 116 6.99 -2.62 -6.62
CA PRO A 116 6.20 -1.76 -5.75
C PRO A 116 7.10 -0.82 -4.94
N ALA A 117 7.85 0.03 -5.64
CA ALA A 117 8.95 0.82 -5.10
C ALA A 117 8.59 2.29 -4.87
N LEU A 118 7.34 2.70 -5.05
CA LEU A 118 6.94 4.08 -4.84
C LEU A 118 5.54 4.15 -4.23
N ARG A 119 5.42 4.85 -3.10
CA ARG A 119 4.13 5.26 -2.55
C ARG A 119 3.96 6.75 -2.72
N VAL A 120 2.78 7.16 -3.18
CA VAL A 120 2.40 8.57 -3.25
C VAL A 120 1.37 8.82 -2.17
N ASP A 121 1.63 9.79 -1.30
CA ASP A 121 0.70 10.30 -0.30
C ASP A 121 0.14 11.66 -0.78
N PRO A 122 -1.11 11.69 -1.28
CA PRO A 122 -1.72 12.92 -1.77
C PRO A 122 -2.05 13.94 -0.68
N LEU A 123 -2.18 13.52 0.58
CA LEU A 123 -2.59 14.41 1.66
C LEU A 123 -1.47 15.36 2.05
N ASP A 124 -0.25 14.85 2.14
CA ASP A 124 0.92 15.62 2.55
C ASP A 124 1.89 15.95 1.40
N GLY A 125 1.62 15.43 0.19
CA GLY A 125 2.39 15.70 -1.02
C GLY A 125 3.66 14.85 -1.16
N THR A 126 3.83 13.80 -0.35
CA THR A 126 5.09 13.05 -0.32
C THR A 126 5.09 11.86 -1.29
N LEU A 127 6.16 11.76 -2.07
CA LEU A 127 6.49 10.60 -2.90
C LEU A 127 7.59 9.80 -2.22
N ASN A 128 7.26 8.64 -1.66
CA ASN A 128 8.14 7.82 -0.84
C ASN A 128 8.73 6.66 -1.65
N PRO A 129 10.00 6.76 -2.10
CA PRO A 129 10.70 5.66 -2.76
C PRO A 129 11.06 4.54 -1.78
N ASN A 130 11.19 3.33 -2.31
CA ASN A 130 11.64 2.14 -1.60
C ASN A 130 12.65 1.36 -2.47
N ALA A 131 13.93 1.67 -2.31
CA ALA A 131 15.03 1.04 -3.03
C ALA A 131 15.23 -0.43 -2.66
N ASP A 132 14.84 -0.87 -1.46
CA ASP A 132 14.89 -2.29 -1.07
C ASP A 132 13.95 -3.14 -1.93
N ASN A 133 12.70 -2.69 -2.13
CA ASN A 133 11.77 -3.35 -3.05
C ASN A 133 12.31 -3.36 -4.49
N ALA A 134 12.89 -2.24 -4.94
CA ALA A 134 13.51 -2.17 -6.26
C ALA A 134 14.69 -3.14 -6.42
N GLY A 135 15.54 -3.27 -5.39
CA GLY A 135 16.66 -4.22 -5.40
C GLY A 135 16.20 -5.69 -5.45
N LYS A 136 15.08 -6.01 -4.79
CA LYS A 136 14.48 -7.36 -4.78
C LYS A 136 13.89 -7.79 -6.12
N MET A 137 13.64 -6.87 -7.05
CA MET A 137 13.07 -7.20 -8.37
C MET A 137 13.99 -8.05 -9.25
N ALA A 138 15.29 -8.10 -8.95
CA ALA A 138 16.23 -8.98 -9.63
C ALA A 138 16.04 -10.47 -9.28
N ASP A 139 15.40 -10.77 -8.13
CA ASP A 139 15.03 -12.13 -7.75
C ASP A 139 13.62 -12.44 -8.28
N PRO A 140 13.46 -13.41 -9.20
CA PRO A 140 12.15 -13.75 -9.78
C PRO A 140 11.15 -14.25 -8.73
N VAL A 141 11.62 -14.88 -7.66
CA VAL A 141 10.75 -15.34 -6.57
C VAL A 141 10.25 -14.15 -5.76
N MET A 142 11.14 -13.21 -5.43
CA MET A 142 10.74 -12.01 -4.69
C MET A 142 9.83 -11.11 -5.52
N ARG A 143 10.08 -10.98 -6.83
CA ARG A 143 9.18 -10.28 -7.76
C ARG A 143 7.75 -10.83 -7.67
N GLU A 144 7.59 -12.14 -7.71
CA GLU A 144 6.29 -12.80 -7.62
C GLU A 144 5.67 -12.69 -6.22
N ARG A 145 6.46 -12.80 -5.15
CA ARG A 145 5.95 -12.61 -3.78
C ARG A 145 5.48 -11.18 -3.53
N MET A 146 6.24 -10.17 -3.97
CA MET A 146 5.86 -8.77 -3.85
C MET A 146 4.56 -8.47 -4.61
N GLY A 147 4.36 -9.08 -5.78
CA GLY A 147 3.11 -8.97 -6.53
C GLY A 147 1.89 -9.49 -5.76
N CYS A 148 2.02 -10.64 -5.09
CA CYS A 148 0.95 -11.18 -4.24
C CYS A 148 0.74 -10.34 -2.98
N LEU A 149 1.81 -10.05 -2.25
CA LEU A 149 1.78 -9.39 -0.95
C LEU A 149 1.23 -7.97 -1.01
N LEU A 150 1.36 -7.29 -2.16
CA LEU A 150 0.73 -5.98 -2.39
C LEU A 150 -0.78 -6.01 -2.08
N PHE A 151 -1.44 -7.13 -2.37
CA PHE A 151 -2.88 -7.28 -2.18
C PHE A 151 -3.26 -8.11 -0.95
N THR A 152 -2.44 -9.09 -0.58
CA THR A 152 -2.73 -10.00 0.55
C THR A 152 -2.17 -9.51 1.88
N SER A 153 -1.47 -8.37 1.87
CA SER A 153 -1.07 -7.63 3.06
C SER A 153 -1.40 -6.15 2.87
N PRO A 154 -2.70 -5.79 2.79
CA PRO A 154 -3.12 -4.41 2.62
C PRO A 154 -2.58 -3.54 3.75
N TRP A 155 -2.44 -2.24 3.46
CA TRP A 155 -2.19 -1.22 4.46
C TRP A 155 -3.40 -0.27 4.52
N GLU A 156 -3.47 0.49 5.60
CA GLU A 156 -4.49 1.51 5.82
C GLU A 156 -3.88 2.89 5.96
N ASP A 157 -4.75 3.89 5.93
CA ASP A 157 -4.41 5.25 6.33
C ASP A 157 -4.34 5.30 7.87
N PHE A 158 -3.25 5.84 8.41
CA PHE A 158 -3.03 5.93 9.87
C PHE A 158 -3.42 7.29 10.46
N ASP A 159 -4.00 8.15 9.63
CA ASP A 159 -4.49 9.46 10.01
C ASP A 159 -5.51 9.40 11.15
N VAL A 160 -5.38 10.34 12.09
CA VAL A 160 -6.28 10.46 13.25
C VAL A 160 -7.17 11.69 13.08
N ASP A 161 -8.46 11.53 13.35
CA ASP A 161 -9.39 12.65 13.45
C ASP A 161 -9.11 13.47 14.71
N GLU A 162 -8.73 14.74 14.54
CA GLU A 162 -8.38 15.65 15.64
C GLU A 162 -9.52 15.82 16.66
N VAL A 163 -10.78 15.71 16.23
CA VAL A 163 -11.95 15.96 17.08
C VAL A 163 -12.24 14.77 18.00
N SER A 164 -12.25 13.56 17.46
CA SER A 164 -12.61 12.36 18.20
C SER A 164 -11.42 11.54 18.70
N GLY A 165 -10.22 11.78 18.19
CA GLY A 165 -9.01 11.01 18.50
C GLY A 165 -9.03 9.57 17.96
N ARG A 166 -9.94 9.26 17.03
CA ARG A 166 -10.10 7.93 16.41
C ARG A 166 -9.53 7.93 14.98
N PRO A 167 -9.34 6.75 14.36
CA PRO A 167 -8.89 6.68 12.97
C PRO A 167 -9.79 7.52 12.04
N LEU A 168 -9.18 8.41 11.26
CA LEU A 168 -9.86 9.40 10.43
C LEU A 168 -10.81 8.73 9.44
N VAL A 169 -10.34 7.67 8.78
CA VAL A 169 -11.13 6.89 7.82
C VAL A 169 -12.33 6.23 8.49
N ASP A 170 -12.19 5.69 9.69
CA ASP A 170 -13.30 5.05 10.40
C ASP A 170 -14.42 6.03 10.73
N VAL A 171 -14.04 7.23 11.21
CA VAL A 171 -15.00 8.29 11.51
C VAL A 171 -15.69 8.78 10.22
N ALA A 172 -14.92 8.93 9.15
CA ALA A 172 -15.43 9.40 7.86
C ALA A 172 -16.38 8.38 7.21
N LEU A 173 -16.00 7.10 7.12
CA LEU A 173 -16.84 6.04 6.57
C LEU A 173 -18.11 5.82 7.42
N GLY A 174 -18.02 5.94 8.75
CA GLY A 174 -19.18 5.89 9.62
C GLY A 174 -20.20 7.02 9.36
N ARG A 175 -19.74 8.16 8.83
CA ARG A 175 -20.58 9.31 8.50
C ARG A 175 -21.07 9.31 7.05
N LEU A 176 -20.19 8.96 6.12
CA LEU A 176 -20.40 9.11 4.68
C LEU A 176 -20.85 7.81 3.99
N GLY A 177 -20.70 6.68 4.67
CA GLY A 177 -20.94 5.35 4.09
C GLY A 177 -19.70 4.76 3.41
N PRO A 178 -19.84 3.56 2.82
CA PRO A 178 -18.77 2.90 2.08
C PRO A 178 -18.44 3.65 0.79
N LEU A 179 -17.20 3.50 0.32
CA LEU A 179 -16.74 4.03 -0.97
C LEU A 179 -17.05 3.07 -2.12
N GLU A 180 -17.23 3.63 -3.31
CA GLU A 180 -17.17 2.92 -4.59
C GLU A 180 -15.73 2.86 -5.14
N ALA A 181 -15.53 2.04 -6.18
CA ALA A 181 -14.19 1.77 -6.74
C ALA A 181 -13.48 3.01 -7.31
N ASP A 182 -14.26 3.96 -7.81
CA ASP A 182 -13.84 5.23 -8.39
C ASP A 182 -13.88 6.38 -7.37
N GLN A 183 -14.02 6.08 -6.06
CA GLN A 183 -14.17 7.09 -5.02
C GLN A 183 -13.05 7.06 -3.97
N VAL A 184 -12.74 8.25 -3.45
CA VAL A 184 -11.87 8.48 -2.29
C VAL A 184 -12.52 9.42 -1.29
N LEU A 185 -12.05 9.38 -0.05
CA LEU A 185 -12.31 10.39 0.96
C LEU A 185 -11.36 11.57 0.74
N GLY A 186 -11.91 12.72 0.34
CA GLY A 186 -11.15 13.94 0.07
C GLY A 186 -11.53 15.08 1.00
N PHE A 187 -10.54 15.89 1.39
CA PHE A 187 -10.74 17.09 2.19
C PHE A 187 -11.34 18.21 1.33
N VAL A 188 -12.44 18.82 1.81
CA VAL A 188 -13.10 19.93 1.14
C VAL A 188 -13.37 21.06 2.17
N PRO A 189 -12.58 22.15 2.18
CA PRO A 189 -11.40 22.45 1.33
C PRO A 189 -10.20 21.52 1.57
N PRO A 190 -9.21 21.46 0.66
CA PRO A 190 -8.02 20.60 0.80
C PRO A 190 -7.28 20.78 2.13
N LEU A 191 -6.69 19.70 2.65
CA LEU A 191 -5.97 19.71 3.93
C LEU A 191 -4.85 20.75 3.98
N ALA A 192 -4.10 20.91 2.88
CA ALA A 192 -3.06 21.94 2.75
C ALA A 192 -3.57 23.38 2.95
N VAL A 193 -4.87 23.61 2.76
CA VAL A 193 -5.53 24.92 2.96
C VAL A 193 -6.06 25.04 4.38
N THR A 194 -6.69 23.99 4.90
CA THR A 194 -7.36 24.04 6.20
C THR A 194 -6.41 23.87 7.37
N GLY A 195 -5.36 23.04 7.20
CA GLY A 195 -4.44 22.61 8.25
C GLY A 195 -5.12 21.83 9.38
N ARG A 196 -6.34 21.32 9.16
CA ARG A 196 -7.18 20.68 10.18
C ARG A 196 -7.57 19.29 9.73
N GLN A 197 -7.09 18.28 10.45
CA GLN A 197 -7.37 16.88 10.17
C GLN A 197 -8.66 16.43 10.86
N GLU A 198 -9.76 17.05 10.48
CA GLU A 198 -11.09 16.77 11.02
C GLU A 198 -11.89 15.93 10.02
N ALA A 199 -12.40 14.78 10.45
CA ALA A 199 -13.29 13.93 9.64
C ALA A 199 -14.51 14.71 9.13
N GLY A 200 -14.91 15.75 9.87
CA GLY A 200 -15.93 16.73 9.50
C GLY A 200 -15.76 17.36 8.11
N LEU A 201 -14.51 17.54 7.69
CA LEU A 201 -14.10 18.19 6.45
C LEU A 201 -13.90 17.23 5.28
N LEU A 202 -14.02 15.91 5.50
CA LEU A 202 -13.95 14.92 4.44
C LEU A 202 -15.29 14.80 3.70
N GLY A 203 -15.24 14.61 2.40
CA GLY A 203 -16.36 14.22 1.56
C GLY A 203 -15.97 13.09 0.62
N VAL A 204 -16.96 12.39 0.06
CA VAL A 204 -16.74 11.41 -1.00
C VAL A 204 -16.46 12.17 -2.30
N GLN A 205 -15.34 11.87 -2.96
CA GLN A 205 -14.89 12.51 -4.19
C GLN A 205 -14.67 11.47 -5.29
N GLU A 206 -14.84 11.87 -6.55
CA GLU A 206 -14.35 11.09 -7.69
C GLU A 206 -12.81 11.05 -7.64
N ALA A 207 -12.24 9.85 -7.54
CA ALA A 207 -10.86 9.61 -7.19
C ALA A 207 -9.88 10.29 -8.13
N VAL A 208 -9.93 9.93 -9.42
CA VAL A 208 -8.95 10.40 -10.41
C VAL A 208 -9.00 11.93 -10.59
N PRO A 209 -10.16 12.57 -10.83
CA PRO A 209 -10.23 14.03 -10.93
C PRO A 209 -9.73 14.74 -9.67
N TYR A 210 -10.13 14.25 -8.49
CA TYR A 210 -9.72 14.84 -7.22
C TYR A 210 -8.20 14.77 -7.01
N LEU A 211 -7.60 13.60 -7.26
CA LEU A 211 -6.16 13.39 -7.11
C LEU A 211 -5.33 14.20 -8.12
N VAL A 212 -5.85 14.40 -9.34
CA VAL A 212 -5.23 15.28 -10.34
C VAL A 212 -5.24 16.74 -9.85
N VAL A 213 -6.33 17.21 -9.26
CA VAL A 213 -6.39 18.55 -8.66
C VAL A 213 -5.41 18.68 -7.49
N LEU A 214 -5.27 17.65 -6.65
CA LEU A 214 -4.30 17.66 -5.55
C LEU A 214 -2.85 17.73 -6.08
N ALA A 215 -2.50 16.98 -7.12
CA ALA A 215 -1.16 17.03 -7.70
C ALA A 215 -0.74 18.43 -8.19
N GLN A 216 -1.72 19.27 -8.55
CA GLN A 216 -1.51 20.64 -9.02
C GLN A 216 -1.51 21.69 -7.90
N THR A 217 -2.06 21.35 -6.73
CA THR A 217 -2.33 22.30 -5.64
C THR A 217 -1.50 22.04 -4.40
N VAL A 218 -1.06 20.79 -4.20
CA VAL A 218 -0.17 20.36 -3.11
C VAL A 218 1.27 20.38 -3.60
N GLU A 219 2.18 20.90 -2.78
CA GLU A 219 3.61 20.84 -3.06
C GLU A 219 4.08 19.38 -3.02
N ARG A 220 4.63 18.91 -4.14
CA ARG A 220 5.13 17.53 -4.29
C ARG A 220 6.59 17.46 -3.87
N ARG A 221 6.91 16.55 -2.95
CA ARG A 221 8.25 16.35 -2.42
C ARG A 221 8.66 14.88 -2.45
N LEU A 222 9.91 14.61 -2.80
CA LEU A 222 10.48 13.27 -2.66
C LEU A 222 10.80 13.03 -1.17
N GLY A 223 10.17 12.00 -0.60
CA GLY A 223 10.44 11.54 0.75
C GLY A 223 11.83 10.92 0.88
N VAL A 224 12.29 10.78 2.12
CA VAL A 224 13.56 10.10 2.42
C VAL A 224 13.33 8.59 2.33
N ASP A 225 14.19 7.90 1.58
CA ASP A 225 14.18 6.44 1.56
C ASP A 225 14.82 5.88 2.83
N TYR A 226 13.99 5.35 3.72
CA TYR A 226 14.43 4.67 4.95
C TYR A 226 14.61 3.15 4.78
N SER A 227 14.28 2.58 3.62
CA SER A 227 14.28 1.11 3.42
C SER A 227 15.66 0.49 3.64
N ALA A 228 16.71 1.14 3.15
CA ALA A 228 18.10 0.71 3.38
C ALA A 228 18.53 0.81 4.86
N GLN A 229 17.91 1.71 5.64
CA GLN A 229 18.25 1.93 7.06
C GLN A 229 17.51 0.95 7.98
N ILE A 230 16.26 0.59 7.64
CA ILE A 230 15.47 -0.40 8.40
C ILE A 230 16.13 -1.78 8.37
N GLY A 231 16.66 -2.21 7.22
CA GLY A 231 17.42 -3.47 7.12
C GLY A 231 18.62 -3.49 8.09
N ALA A 232 19.38 -2.40 8.13
CA ALA A 232 20.52 -2.27 9.04
C ALA A 232 20.11 -2.27 10.52
N VAL A 233 18.94 -1.72 10.88
CA VAL A 233 18.39 -1.75 12.24
C VAL A 233 17.95 -3.18 12.60
N ILE A 234 17.22 -3.87 11.72
CA ILE A 234 16.78 -5.25 11.95
C ILE A 234 17.98 -6.17 12.18
N GLU A 235 19.02 -6.07 11.35
CA GLU A 235 20.26 -6.84 11.52
C GLU A 235 21.01 -6.47 12.80
N ARG A 236 21.16 -5.17 13.08
CA ARG A 236 21.90 -4.69 14.25
C ARG A 236 21.28 -5.11 15.57
N PHE A 237 19.96 -5.21 15.62
CA PHE A 237 19.20 -5.52 16.84
C PHE A 237 18.59 -6.93 16.82
N ASP A 238 18.94 -7.77 15.83
CA ASP A 238 18.42 -9.14 15.65
C ASP A 238 16.88 -9.23 15.74
N LEU A 239 16.18 -8.18 15.29
CA LEU A 239 14.72 -8.05 15.42
C LEU A 239 13.95 -9.02 14.50
N GLY A 240 14.66 -9.67 13.57
CA GLY A 240 14.10 -10.69 12.69
C GLY A 240 14.07 -12.10 13.29
N ARG A 241 14.68 -12.30 14.47
CA ARG A 241 14.67 -13.60 15.15
C ARG A 241 13.31 -13.85 15.78
N PRO A 242 12.70 -15.04 15.58
CA PRO A 242 11.49 -15.42 16.31
C PRO A 242 11.78 -15.40 17.81
N LEU A 243 10.97 -14.67 18.58
CA LEU A 243 11.03 -14.73 20.04
C LEU A 243 10.82 -16.18 20.48
N THR A 244 11.80 -16.73 21.18
CA THR A 244 11.68 -18.05 21.79
C THR A 244 11.02 -17.91 23.16
N PRO A 245 10.22 -18.88 23.63
CA PRO A 245 9.61 -18.82 24.96
C PRO A 245 10.62 -18.65 26.11
N ASP A 246 11.90 -18.94 25.85
CA ASP A 246 13.00 -18.81 26.82
C ASP A 246 13.48 -17.35 27.01
N ASP A 247 12.98 -16.38 26.22
CA ASP A 247 13.37 -14.98 26.31
C ASP A 247 12.65 -14.19 27.44
N GLU A 248 11.74 -14.82 28.20
CA GLU A 248 11.01 -14.20 29.33
C GLU A 248 11.75 -14.23 30.68
N GLY A 249 13.03 -14.63 30.74
CA GLY A 249 13.66 -14.90 32.03
C GLY A 249 15.17 -14.72 32.11
N ALA A 250 15.67 -13.51 31.84
CA ALA A 250 17.01 -13.10 32.30
C ALA A 250 16.91 -11.84 33.16
N GLU A 251 16.68 -12.04 34.47
CA GLU A 251 16.97 -10.99 35.46
C GLU A 251 18.49 -10.67 35.39
N PRO A 252 18.88 -9.39 35.48
CA PRO A 252 20.30 -9.05 35.56
C PRO A 252 20.82 -9.47 36.93
N ASP A 253 21.68 -10.50 36.96
CA ASP A 253 22.46 -10.86 38.14
C ASP A 253 23.28 -9.65 38.60
N GLY A 254 22.81 -9.03 39.67
CA GLY A 254 23.57 -8.05 40.43
C GLY A 254 24.62 -8.76 41.26
N GLU A 255 25.89 -8.54 40.92
CA GLU A 255 26.99 -8.69 41.89
C GLU A 255 27.60 -7.32 42.19
N GLY A 256 27.56 -6.97 43.47
CA GLY A 256 28.00 -5.69 44.00
C GLY A 256 29.49 -5.61 44.32
N ALA A 257 29.93 -4.34 44.37
CA ALA A 257 30.92 -3.73 45.27
C ALA A 257 32.35 -4.31 45.38
N GLY A 258 33.33 -3.44 45.12
CA GLY A 258 34.71 -3.59 45.58
C GLY A 258 35.60 -2.38 45.25
N TRP A 259 35.51 -1.35 46.10
CA TRP A 259 36.40 -0.17 46.30
C TRP A 259 36.79 0.73 45.12
#